data_AF-A0A3D3YT07-F1
#
_entry.id   AF-A0A3D3YT07-F1
#
_cell.length_a   1.000
_cell.length_b   1.000
_cell.length_c   1.000
_cell.angle_alpha   90.00
_cell.angle_beta   90.00
_cell.angle_gamma   90.00
#
_symmetry.space_group_name_H-M   'P 1'
#
loop_
_entity.id
_entity.type
_entity.pdbx_description
1 polymer ?
#
loop_
_entity_poly.entity_id
_entity_poly.type
_entity_poly.pdbx_seq_one_letter_code
_entity_poly.pdbx_strand_id
1 'polypeptide(L)' 'MLSARNQFKGIIKSVEHGQLMSEVVVKVGDLTVVSLISRHSAHNLNLR' A
#
# COMPACT_ATOMS: atom_id res chain seq x y z
N MET A 1 10.25 -7.60 14.38
CA MET A 1 11.06 -7.02 13.28
C MET A 1 10.60 -7.67 11.98
N LEU A 2 10.37 -6.93 10.89
CA LEU A 2 10.00 -7.53 9.61
C LEU A 2 11.21 -8.25 9.00
N SER A 3 11.02 -9.51 8.58
CA SER A 3 12.06 -10.33 7.94
C SER A 3 12.24 -10.02 6.44
N ALA A 4 11.35 -9.22 5.86
CA ALA A 4 11.42 -8.84 4.45
C ALA A 4 12.72 -8.06 4.17
N ARG A 5 13.51 -8.55 3.21
CA ARG A 5 14.75 -7.89 2.77
C ARG A 5 14.50 -6.52 2.14
N ASN A 6 13.38 -6.37 1.44
CA ASN A 6 13.00 -5.15 0.74
C ASN A 6 12.00 -4.36 1.60
N GLN A 7 12.44 -3.22 2.14
CA GLN A 7 11.64 -2.31 2.95
C GLN A 7 11.84 -0.89 2.43
N PHE A 8 10.93 -0.45 1.57
CA PHE A 8 11.05 0.85 0.93
C PHE A 8 10.16 1.88 1.63
N LYS A 9 10.74 3.02 2.00
CA LYS A 9 9.97 4.16 2.49
C LYS A 9 9.34 4.87 1.30
N GLY A 10 8.04 5.14 1.39
CA GLY A 10 7.30 5.82 0.34
C GLY A 10 6.13 6.63 0.88
N ILE A 11 5.56 7.44 0.00
CA ILE A 11 4.39 8.28 0.27
C ILE A 11 3.23 7.72 -0.53
N ILE A 12 2.11 7.43 0.13
CA ILE A 12 0.88 7.01 -0.52
C ILE A 12 0.38 8.14 -1.42
N LYS A 13 0.10 7.82 -2.68
CA LYS A 13 -0.42 8.73 -3.69
C LYS A 13 -1.91 8.58 -3.90
N SER A 14 -2.41 7.35 -3.89
CA SER A 14 -3.84 7.05 -3.94
C SER A 14 -4.12 5.72 -3.27
N VAL A 15 -5.36 5.58 -2.81
CA VAL A 15 -5.93 4.34 -2.30
C VAL A 15 -7.29 4.16 -2.95
N GLU A 16 -7.52 3.03 -3.59
CA GLU A 16 -8.81 2.66 -4.15
C GLU A 16 -9.32 1.38 -3.49
N HIS A 17 -10.47 1.48 -2.83
CA HIS A 17 -11.10 0.35 -2.17
C HIS A 17 -12.06 -0.38 -3.11
N GLY A 18 -11.63 -1.56 -3.58
CA GLY A 18 -12.52 -2.51 -4.23
C GLY A 18 -13.39 -3.29 -3.21
N GLN A 19 -14.12 -4.29 -3.70
CA GLN A 19 -14.97 -5.12 -2.83
C GLN A 19 -14.15 -5.99 -1.86
N LEU A 20 -13.07 -6.61 -2.35
CA LEU A 20 -12.22 -7.54 -1.58
C LEU A 20 -10.79 -7.03 -1.37
N MET A 21 -10.23 -6.36 -2.38
CA MET A 21 -8.87 -5.83 -2.39
C MET A 21 -8.91 -4.30 -2.40
N SER A 22 -7.85 -3.69 -1.88
CA SER A 22 -7.56 -2.27 -2.06
C SER A 22 -6.29 -2.13 -2.89
N GLU A 23 -6.35 -1.28 -3.90
CA GLU A 23 -5.18 -0.80 -4.61
C GLU A 23 -4.58 0.37 -3.85
N VAL A 24 -3.27 0.33 -3.61
CA VAL A 24 -2.50 1.38 -2.93
C VAL A 24 -1.33 1.74 -3.82
N VAL A 25 -1.34 2.96 -4.35
CA VAL A 25 -0.25 3.49 -5.16
C VAL A 25 0.70 4.25 -4.25
N VAL A 26 1.98 3.87 -4.24
CA VAL A 26 3.00 4.43 -3.36
C VAL A 26 4.15 4.99 -4.21
N LYS A 27 4.50 6.27 -3.99
CA LYS A 27 5.73 6.85 -4.54
C LYS A 27 6.90 6.46 -3.66
N VAL A 28 7.89 5.79 -4.25
CA VAL A 28 9.12 5.31 -3.60
C VAL A 28 10.31 5.91 -4.35
N GLY A 29 10.86 7.01 -3.85
CA GLY A 29 11.85 7.79 -4.60
C GLY A 29 11.28 8.27 -5.94
N ASP A 30 11.94 7.91 -7.04
CA ASP A 30 11.49 8.21 -8.41
C ASP A 30 10.58 7.13 -9.02
N LEU A 31 10.34 6.05 -8.28
CA LEU A 31 9.51 4.94 -8.71
C LEU A 31 8.09 5.07 -8.16
N THR A 32 7.14 4.50 -8.92
CA THR A 32 5.76 4.31 -8.46
C THR A 32 5.51 2.82 -8.31
N VAL A 33 5.10 2.41 -7.10
CA VAL A 33 4.81 1.02 -6.75
C VAL A 33 3.31 0.87 -6.53
N VAL A 34 2.68 -0.04 -7.25
CA VAL A 34 1.26 -0.40 -7.04
C VAL A 34 1.20 -1.64 -6.15
N SER A 35 0.47 -1.55 -5.04
CA SER A 35 0.29 -2.64 -4.09
C SER A 35 -1.18 -3.04 -4.03
N LEU A 36 -1.44 -4.34 -4.11
CA LEU A 36 -2.77 -4.90 -3.86
C LEU A 36 -2.76 -5.58 -2.49
N ILE A 37 -3.53 -5.05 -1.56
CA ILE A 37 -3.71 -5.62 -0.21
C ILE A 37 -5.18 -5.91 0.03
N SER A 38 -5.50 -6.75 1.02
CA SER A 38 -6.91 -6.99 1.36
C SER A 38 -7.58 -5.69 1.82
N ARG A 39 -8.87 -5.53 1.52
CA ARG A 39 -9.66 -4.38 1.97
C ARG A 39 -9.65 -4.24 3.48
N HIS A 40 -9.72 -5.37 4.18
CA HIS A 40 -9.65 -5.41 5.64
C HIS A 40 -8.31 -4.89 6.16
N SER A 41 -7.19 -5.26 5.54
CA SER A 41 -5.86 -4.75 5.89
C SER A 41 -5.77 -3.24 5.69
N ALA A 42 -6.26 -2.72 4.56
CA ALA A 42 -6.26 -1.28 4.29
C ALA A 42 -7.08 -0.50 5.33
N HIS A 43 -8.26 -1.02 5.69
CA HIS A 43 -9.11 -0.45 6.73
C HIS A 43 -8.44 -0.47 8.11
N ASN A 44 -7.81 -1.59 8.50
CA ASN A 44 -7.12 -1.70 9.78
C ASN A 44 -5.91 -0.76 9.88
N LEU A 45 -5.30 -0.42 8.74
CA LEU A 45 -4.24 0.57 8.63
C LEU A 45 -4.77 2.02 8.53
N ASN A 46 -6.09 2.20 8.55
CA ASN A 46 -6.78 3.49 8.38
C ASN A 46 -6.36 4.24 7.11
N LEU A 47 -6.09 3.50 6.03
CA LEU A 47 -5.83 4.09 4.72
C LEU A 47 -7.15 4.61 4.14
N ARG A 48 -7.13 5.83 3.58
CA ARG A 48 -8.29 6.54 3.05
C ARG A 48 -8.01 7.04 1.64
#